data_AF-A0A3D5M4M5-F1
#
_entry.id   AF-A0A3D5M4M5-F1
#
_cell.length_a   1.000
_cell.length_b   1.000
_cell.length_c   1.000
_cell.angle_alpha   90.00
_cell.angle_beta   90.00
_cell.angle_gamma   90.00
#
_symmetry.space_group_name_H-M   'P 1'
#
loop_
_entity.id
_entity.type
_entity.pdbx_description
1 polymer ?
#
loop_
_entity_poly.entity_id
_entity_poly.type
_entity_poly.pdbx_seq_one_letter_code
_entity_poly.pdbx_strand_id
1 'polypeptide(L)' 'PASVYEMVEDGSGGERLQINHSNCVHCKTCDILDPYQVIQWTVPSDAGGPKYQGL' A
#
# COMPACT_ATOMS: atom_id res chain seq x y z
N PRO A 1 1.90 5.70 -5.46
CA PRO A 1 2.62 6.96 -5.14
C PRO A 1 3.52 6.91 -3.89
N ALA A 2 3.29 6.02 -2.92
CA ALA A 2 4.00 6.05 -1.62
C ALA A 2 4.77 4.77 -1.27
N SER A 3 5.26 4.02 -2.27
CA SER A 3 6.03 2.78 -2.04
C SER A 3 5.40 1.80 -1.03
N VAL A 4 4.07 1.62 -1.13
CA VAL A 4 3.30 0.71 -0.28
C VAL A 4 3.54 -0.75 -0.66
N TYR A 5 3.84 -1.02 -1.94
CA TYR A 5 4.10 -2.36 -2.47
C TYR A 5 5.55 -2.44 -2.90
N GLU A 6 6.25 -3.46 -2.43
CA GLU A 6 7.67 -3.69 -2.70
C GLU A 6 7.91 -5.18 -2.92
N MET A 7 8.68 -5.54 -3.96
CA MET A 7 9.16 -6.90 -4.12
C MET A 7 10.44 -7.07 -3.30
N VAL A 8 10.47 -8.07 -2.44
CA VAL A 8 11.63 -8.36 -1.58
C VAL A 8 12.00 -9.84 -1.73
N GLU A 9 13.28 -10.16 -1.55
CA GLU A 9 13.74 -11.55 -1.57
C GLU A 9 13.02 -12.39 -0.50
N ASP A 10 12.64 -13.61 -0.87
CA ASP A 10 11.93 -14.53 0.03
C ASP A 10 12.86 -15.51 0.78
N GLY A 11 14.17 -15.46 0.50
CA GLY A 11 15.19 -16.35 1.08
C GLY A 11 15.24 -17.76 0.48
N SER A 12 14.38 -18.06 -0.51
CA SER A 12 14.34 -19.32 -1.25
C SER A 12 14.74 -19.19 -2.72
N GLY A 13 15.30 -18.04 -3.11
CA GLY A 13 15.66 -17.71 -4.48
C GLY A 13 14.52 -17.09 -5.30
N GLY A 14 13.40 -16.74 -4.66
CA GLY A 14 12.29 -16.02 -5.26
C GLY A 14 12.10 -14.63 -4.64
N GLU A 15 11.05 -13.96 -5.10
CA GLU A 15 10.60 -12.68 -4.55
C GLU A 15 9.19 -12.83 -3.98
N ARG A 16 8.91 -12.07 -2.92
CA ARG A 16 7.57 -11.92 -2.35
C ARG A 16 7.15 -10.46 -2.36
N LEU A 17 5.85 -10.25 -2.48
CA LEU A 17 5.25 -8.93 -2.29
C LEU A 17 5.24 -8.60 -0.78
N GLN A 18 5.87 -7.49 -0.41
CA GLN A 18 5.78 -6.89 0.91
C GLN A 18 4.88 -5.65 0.84
N ILE A 19 3.93 -5.56 1.79
CA ILE A 19 3.00 -4.44 1.91
C ILE A 19 3.42 -3.56 3.09
N ASN A 20 3.95 -2.38 2.80
CA ASN A 20 4.36 -1.36 3.77
C ASN A 20 3.19 -0.41 4.05
N HIS A 21 2.15 -0.89 4.75
CA HIS A 21 0.90 -0.14 4.95
C HIS A 21 1.08 1.22 5.64
N SER A 22 2.14 1.37 6.46
CA SER A 22 2.43 2.62 7.19
C SER A 22 2.71 3.80 6.25
N ASN A 23 3.06 3.52 4.99
CA ASN A 23 3.28 4.55 3.97
C ASN A 23 1.98 4.94 3.24
N CYS A 24 0.84 4.31 3.54
CA CYS A 24 -0.41 4.54 2.82
C CYS A 24 -0.88 5.99 2.97
N VAL A 25 -1.06 6.68 1.83
CA VAL A 25 -1.56 8.07 1.79
C VAL A 25 -3.05 8.15 1.45
N HIS A 26 -3.77 7.03 1.56
CA HIS A 26 -5.24 6.95 1.43
C HIS A 26 -5.80 7.42 0.07
N CYS A 27 -4.96 7.50 -0.97
CA CYS A 27 -5.34 7.97 -2.30
C CYS A 27 -6.22 7.00 -3.13
N LYS A 28 -6.47 5.78 -2.64
CA LYS A 28 -7.22 4.70 -3.34
C LYS A 28 -6.66 4.21 -4.67
N THR A 29 -5.51 4.71 -5.14
CA THR A 29 -4.97 4.34 -6.46
C THR A 29 -4.80 2.83 -6.63
N CYS A 30 -4.38 2.12 -5.57
CA CYS A 30 -4.18 0.67 -5.63
C CYS A 30 -5.49 -0.14 -5.72
N ASP A 31 -6.60 0.40 -5.23
CA ASP A 31 -7.93 -0.22 -5.33
C ASP A 31 -8.50 -0.02 -6.74
N ILE A 32 -8.34 1.20 -7.29
CA ILE A 32 -8.93 1.60 -8.58
C ILE A 32 -8.15 1.05 -9.78
N LEU A 33 -6.82 1.06 -9.71
CA LEU A 33 -5.96 0.78 -10.87
C LEU A 33 -5.35 -0.63 -10.86
N ASP A 34 -5.70 -1.48 -9.90
CA ASP A 34 -5.26 -2.87 -9.92
C ASP A 34 -5.93 -3.61 -11.10
N PRO A 35 -5.17 -4.07 -12.11
CA PRO A 35 -5.73 -4.77 -13.26
C PRO A 35 -6.38 -6.11 -12.89
N TYR A 36 -6.02 -6.70 -11.74
CA TYR A 36 -6.55 -7.98 -11.29
C TYR A 36 -7.72 -7.84 -10.31
N GLN A 37 -7.98 -6.62 -9.83
CA GLN A 37 -9.06 -6.33 -8.87
C GLN A 37 -9.01 -7.25 -7.62
N VAL A 38 -7.80 -7.55 -7.14
CA VAL A 38 -7.56 -8.38 -5.94
C VAL A 38 -7.24 -7.53 -4.72
N ILE A 39 -6.95 -6.25 -4.88
CA ILE A 39 -6.70 -5.31 -3.79
C ILE A 39 -8.02 -4.71 -3.30
N GLN A 40 -8.34 -4.90 -2.02
CA GLN A 40 -9.45 -4.19 -1.35
C GLN A 40 -8.88 -3.18 -0.34
N TRP A 41 -9.11 -1.89 -0.58
CA TRP A 41 -8.78 -0.87 0.41
C TRP A 41 -9.91 -0.71 1.42
N THR A 42 -9.58 -0.75 2.71
CA THR A 42 -10.50 -0.44 3.81
C THR A 42 -9.91 0.66 4.69
N VAL A 43 -10.79 1.37 5.41
CA VAL A 43 -10.36 2.41 6.35
C VAL A 43 -9.60 1.74 7.49
N PRO A 44 -8.35 2.15 7.79
CA PRO A 44 -7.62 1.64 8.95
C PRO A 44 -8.39 1.94 10.25
N SER A 45 -8.32 1.02 11.21
CA SER A 45 -8.98 1.15 12.53
C SER A 45 -8.44 2.33 13.35
N ASP A 46 -7.18 2.64 13.12
CA ASP A 46 -6.41 3.68 13.75
C ASP A 46 -6.59 4.96 12.91
N ALA A 47 -6.73 6.11 13.56
CA ALA A 47 -6.78 7.43 12.91
C ALA A 47 -5.42 7.82 12.24
N GLY A 48 -4.64 6.81 11.84
CA GLY A 48 -3.42 6.92 11.08
C GLY A 48 -3.71 7.30 9.62
N GLY A 49 -2.75 7.99 9.02
CA GLY A 49 -2.87 8.54 7.69
C GLY A 49 -2.02 9.79 7.54
N PRO A 50 -1.88 10.31 6.32
CA PRO A 50 -1.08 11.50 6.05
C PRO A 50 -1.65 12.72 6.78
N LYS A 51 -0.77 13.47 7.44
CA LYS A 51 -1.09 14.79 7.99
C LYS A 51 -0.80 15.85 6.94
N TYR A 52 -1.84 16.27 6.23
CA TYR A 52 -1.74 17.37 5.28
C TYR A 52 -1.77 18.70 6.03
N GLN A 53 -0.62 19.36 6.17
CA GLN A 53 -0.52 20.74 6.65
C GLN A 53 -0.12 21.63 5.48
N GLY A 54 -0.94 22.64 5.17
CA GLY A 54 -0.65 23.62 4.11
C GLY A 54 -0.76 23.07 2.68
N LEU A 55 -1.47 21.95 2.50
CA LEU A 55 -1.96 21.44 1.23
C LEU A 55 -3.44 21.78 1.07
#